data_AF-A0A3D2YW43-F1
#
_entry.id   AF-A0A3D2YW43-F1
#
_cell.length_a   1.000
_cell.length_b   1.000
_cell.length_c   1.000
_cell.angle_alpha   90.00
_cell.angle_beta   90.00
_cell.angle_gamma   90.00
#
_symmetry.space_group_name_H-M   'P 1'
#
loop_
_entity.id
_entity.type
_entity.pdbx_description
1 polymer ?
#
loop_
_entity_poly.entity_id
_entity_poly.type
_entity_poly.pdbx_seq_one_letter_code
_entity_poly.pdbx_strand_id
1 'polypeptide(L)' 'MPRITTVIFDMYETLVQNPSGISKSSFATIIKQQGLDTTADELWEHWLPANEEFGKTRVDPDRPFQSYFSAWKGG' A
#
# COMPACT_ATOMS: atom_id res chain seq x y z
N MET A 1 11.12 -33.16 15.07
CA MET A 1 10.84 -31.87 14.40
C MET A 1 9.36 -31.83 14.05
N PRO A 2 8.63 -30.76 14.37
CA PRO A 2 7.22 -30.64 13.96
C PRO A 2 7.13 -30.61 12.43
N ARG A 3 6.11 -31.28 11.89
CA ARG A 3 5.87 -31.32 10.45
C ARG A 3 5.33 -29.96 9.99
N ILE A 4 6.06 -29.28 9.11
CA ILE A 4 5.57 -28.06 8.46
C ILE A 4 4.39 -28.47 7.55
N THR A 5 3.23 -27.87 7.76
CA THR A 5 2.01 -28.11 6.96
C THR A 5 1.63 -26.94 6.07
N THR A 6 2.13 -25.74 6.39
CA THR A 6 1.82 -24.49 5.68
C THR A 6 3.05 -23.60 5.66
N VAL A 7 3.28 -22.95 4.52
CA VAL A 7 4.30 -21.91 4.37
C VAL A 7 3.60 -20.67 3.82
N ILE A 8 3.75 -19.55 4.51
CA ILE A 8 3.23 -18.25 4.09
C ILE A 8 4.43 -17.41 3.68
N PHE A 9 4.37 -16.83 2.50
CA PHE A 9 5.37 -15.89 2.02
C PHE A 9 4.80 -14.48 2.11
N ASP A 10 5.62 -13.56 2.59
CA ASP A 10 5.39 -12.16 2.30
C ASP A 10 5.50 -11.94 0.78
N MET A 11 4.80 -10.95 0.24
CA MET A 11 4.77 -10.74 -1.21
C MET A 11 5.88 -9.80 -1.65
N TYR A 12 5.97 -8.62 -1.04
CA TYR A 12 6.95 -7.60 -1.41
C TYR A 12 8.30 -7.92 -0.78
N GLU A 13 9.40 -7.72 -1.53
CA GLU A 13 10.78 -8.07 -1.15
C GLU A 13 11.04 -9.56 -0.87
N THR A 14 10.02 -10.42 -0.94
CA THR A 14 10.15 -11.88 -0.78
C THR A 14 9.78 -12.62 -2.08
N LEU A 15 8.64 -12.29 -2.70
CA LEU A 15 8.21 -12.89 -3.97
C LEU A 15 8.34 -11.91 -5.15
N VAL A 16 8.25 -10.61 -4.89
CA VAL A 16 8.27 -9.54 -5.91
C VAL A 16 9.12 -8.37 -5.40
N GLN A 17 9.99 -7.83 -6.26
CA GLN A 17 10.75 -6.62 -5.94
C GLN A 17 9.82 -5.41 -5.81
N ASN A 18 10.01 -4.60 -4.76
CA ASN A 18 9.22 -3.39 -4.50
C ASN A 18 10.10 -2.13 -4.41
N PRO A 19 10.83 -1.75 -5.49
CA PRO A 19 11.62 -0.54 -5.48
C PRO A 19 10.73 0.69 -5.25
N SER A 20 11.21 1.61 -4.41
CA SER A 20 10.50 2.81 -3.96
C SER A 20 9.95 3.70 -5.08
N GLY A 21 10.48 3.59 -6.31
CA GLY A 21 10.02 4.32 -7.49
C GLY A 21 8.76 3.77 -8.18
N ILE A 22 8.29 2.55 -7.86
CA ILE A 22 7.15 1.91 -8.55
C ILE A 22 5.82 2.63 -8.27
N SER A 23 5.66 3.21 -7.08
CA SER A 23 4.40 3.84 -6.70
C SER A 23 4.15 5.13 -7.48
N LYS A 24 5.16 5.99 -7.64
CA LYS A 24 5.05 7.21 -8.44
C LYS A 24 4.84 6.94 -9.93
N SER A 25 5.50 5.94 -10.50
CA SER A 25 5.28 5.56 -11.91
C SER A 25 3.88 4.99 -12.14
N SER A 26 3.35 4.26 -11.15
CA SER A 26 1.96 3.78 -11.15
C SER A 26 0.98 4.96 -11.10
N PHE A 27 1.22 5.97 -10.24
CA PHE A 27 0.41 7.19 -10.20
C PHE A 27 0.43 7.93 -11.52
N ALA A 28 1.60 8.13 -12.14
CA ALA A 28 1.70 8.77 -13.45
C ALA A 28 0.89 8.01 -14.52
N THR A 29 0.91 6.68 -14.47
CA THR A 29 0.12 5.83 -15.39
C THR A 29 -1.38 6.01 -15.17
N ILE A 30 -1.84 5.98 -13.92
CA ILE A 30 -3.26 6.13 -13.55
C ILE A 30 -3.79 7.51 -13.95
N ILE A 31 -3.05 8.57 -13.62
CA ILE A 31 -3.40 9.95 -13.96
C ILE A 31 -3.62 10.09 -15.47
N LYS A 32 -2.69 9.56 -16.27
CA LYS A 32 -2.80 9.56 -17.73
C LYS A 32 -4.01 8.76 -18.22
N GLN A 33 -4.25 7.58 -17.68
CA GLN A 33 -5.34 6.70 -18.10
C GLN A 33 -6.72 7.24 -17.75
N GLN A 34 -6.84 7.95 -16.63
CA GLN A 34 -8.10 8.50 -16.14
C GLN A 34 -8.32 9.97 -16.51
N GLY A 35 -7.34 10.62 -17.14
CA GLY A 35 -7.42 12.03 -17.52
C GLY A 35 -7.54 12.97 -16.32
N LEU A 36 -6.84 12.65 -15.22
CA LEU A 36 -6.88 13.44 -13.99
C LEU A 36 -6.03 14.71 -14.14
N ASP A 37 -6.53 15.82 -13.61
CA ASP A 37 -5.83 17.11 -13.59
C ASP A 37 -4.98 17.24 -12.30
N THR A 38 -3.92 16.43 -12.22
CA THR A 38 -2.96 16.43 -11.10
C THR A 38 -1.63 15.80 -11.55
N THR A 39 -0.60 15.92 -10.74
CA THR A 39 0.71 15.29 -10.96
C THR A 39 0.93 14.08 -10.07
N ALA A 40 1.85 13.20 -10.48
CA ALA A 40 2.23 12.05 -9.66
C ALA A 40 2.89 12.46 -8.33
N ASP A 41 3.55 13.61 -8.28
CA ASP A 41 4.16 14.14 -7.06
C ASP A 41 3.10 14.69 -6.11
N GLU A 42 2.13 15.47 -6.59
CA GLU A 42 0.98 15.92 -5.77
C GLU A 42 0.21 14.72 -5.20
N LEU A 43 -0.11 13.73 -6.03
CA LEU A 43 -0.81 12.54 -5.58
C LEU A 43 0.02 11.75 -4.54
N TRP A 44 1.33 11.70 -4.71
CA TRP A 44 2.25 11.08 -3.75
C TRP A 44 2.30 11.83 -2.41
N GLU A 45 2.36 13.15 -2.43
CA GLU A 45 2.37 13.98 -1.21
C GLU A 45 1.09 13.81 -0.39
N HIS A 46 -0.06 13.65 -1.05
CA HIS A 46 -1.32 13.36 -0.37
C HIS A 46 -1.45 11.91 0.09
N TRP A 47 -0.99 10.95 -0.71
CA TRP A 47 -1.16 9.52 -0.42
C TRP A 47 -0.20 9.00 0.66
N LEU A 48 1.06 9.45 0.66
CA LEU A 48 2.11 8.89 1.52
C LEU A 48 1.76 8.97 3.03
N PRO A 49 1.29 10.11 3.58
CA PRO A 49 0.95 10.20 4.99
C PRO A 49 -0.15 9.22 5.40
N ALA A 50 -1.20 9.08 4.57
CA ALA A 50 -2.29 8.15 4.83
C ALA A 50 -1.82 6.68 4.77
N ASN A 51 -0.93 6.35 3.83
CA ASN A 51 -0.34 5.02 3.74
C ASN A 51 0.56 4.70 4.97
N GLU A 52 1.36 5.65 5.42
CA GLU A 52 2.19 5.49 6.62
C GLU A 52 1.35 5.33 7.89
N GLU A 53 0.29 6.11 8.04
CA GLU A 53 -0.64 5.98 9.16
C GLU A 53 -1.31 4.61 9.15
N PHE A 54 -1.89 4.20 8.01
CA PHE A 54 -2.50 2.88 7.86
C PHE A 54 -1.52 1.75 8.19
N GLY A 55 -0.26 1.86 7.73
CA GLY A 55 0.80 0.90 8.04
C GLY A 55 1.04 0.73 9.55
N LYS A 56 0.96 1.82 10.32
CA LYS A 56 1.10 1.82 11.78
C LYS A 56 -0.15 1.28 12.48
N THR A 57 -1.34 1.71 12.06
CA THR A 57 -2.59 1.35 12.75
C THR A 57 -3.04 -0.07 12.47
N ARG A 58 -2.73 -0.63 11.30
CA ARG A 58 -3.17 -2.00 10.93
C ARG A 58 -2.47 -3.11 11.72
N VAL A 59 -1.35 -2.80 12.36
CA VAL A 59 -0.57 -3.75 13.18
C VAL A 59 -0.76 -3.52 14.68
N ASP A 60 -1.55 -2.52 15.06
CA ASP A 60 -1.90 -2.23 16.45
C ASP A 60 -2.86 -3.32 16.98
N PRO A 61 -2.46 -4.13 17.98
CA PRO A 61 -3.27 -5.23 18.49
C PRO A 61 -4.52 -4.74 19.25
N ASP A 62 -4.54 -3.49 19.70
CA ASP A 62 -5.66 -2.91 20.44
C ASP A 62 -6.72 -2.30 19.52
N ARG A 63 -6.48 -2.29 18.19
CA ARG A 63 -7.41 -1.78 17.19
C ARG A 63 -8.14 -2.91 16.45
N PRO A 64 -9.40 -2.67 16.03
CA PRO A 64 -10.07 -3.58 15.10
C PRO A 64 -9.27 -3.73 13.80
N PHE A 65 -9.36 -4.91 13.19
CA PHE A 65 -8.78 -5.15 11.87
C PHE A 65 -9.25 -4.09 10.85
N GLN A 66 -8.30 -3.53 10.11
CA GLN A 66 -8.55 -2.56 9.06
C GLN A 66 -8.18 -3.15 7.70
N SER A 67 -9.16 -3.28 6.81
CA SER A 67 -8.89 -3.63 5.42
C SER A 67 -8.37 -2.41 4.64
N TYR A 68 -7.61 -2.63 3.57
CA TYR A 68 -7.22 -1.55 2.66
C TYR A 68 -8.43 -0.75 2.15
N PHE A 69 -9.53 -1.42 1.81
CA PHE A 69 -10.76 -0.75 1.38
C PHE A 69 -11.32 0.19 2.46
N SER A 70 -11.34 -0.27 3.71
CA SER A 70 -11.80 0.52 4.85
C SER A 70 -10.92 1.75 5.07
N ALA A 71 -9.61 1.61 4.89
CA ALA A 71 -8.65 2.71 5.04
C ALA A 71 -8.83 3.79 3.98
N TRP A 72 -9.02 3.42 2.72
CA TRP A 72 -9.13 4.38 1.62
C TRP A 72 -10.51 5.00 1.44
N LYS A 73 -11.58 4.41 2.02
CA LYS A 73 -12.94 4.95 1.94
C LYS A 73 -13.19 6.12 2.89
N GLY A 74 -12.38 6.24 3.95
CA GLY A 74 -12.55 7.27 4.99
C GLY A 74 -11.68 8.52 4.82
N GLY A 75 -10.77 8.52 3.82
CA GLY A 75 -9.89 9.64 3.51
C GLY A 75 -10.49 10.62 2.51
#